data_AF-A0A0L0QQY1-F1
#
_entry.id   AF-A0A0L0QQY1-F1
#
_cell.length_a   1.000
_cell.length_b   1.000
_cell.length_c   1.000
_cell.angle_alpha   90.00
_cell.angle_beta   90.00
_cell.angle_gamma   90.00
#
_symmetry.space_group_name_H-M   'P 1'
#
loop_
_entity.id
_entity.type
_entity.pdbx_description
1 polymer ?
#
loop_
_entity_poly.entity_id
_entity_poly.type
_entity_poly.pdbx_seq_one_letter_code
_entity_poly.pdbx_strand_id
1 'polypeptide(L)' 'MMNLGKLFILLGIIFLVIGVIWSYIGKLPGDITWKKGNVVFHFPIVTSIVVSLILTLLFYIFGKFR' A
#
# COMPACT_ATOMS: atom_id res chain seq x y z
N MET A 1 -3.10 18.33 -22.58
CA MET A 1 -4.43 18.04 -22.00
C MET A 1 -4.35 16.67 -21.35
N MET A 2 -4.54 16.57 -20.03
CA MET A 2 -4.47 15.29 -19.34
C MET A 2 -5.60 14.40 -19.87
N ASN A 3 -5.27 13.31 -20.55
CA ASN A 3 -6.25 12.41 -21.15
C ASN A 3 -7.09 11.79 -20.01
N LEU A 4 -8.34 12.22 -19.87
CA LEU A 4 -9.27 11.78 -18.83
C LEU A 4 -9.31 10.25 -18.68
N GLY A 5 -9.24 9.52 -19.80
CA GLY A 5 -9.17 8.05 -19.79
C GLY A 5 -7.93 7.48 -19.08
N LYS A 6 -6.75 8.07 -19.26
CA LYS A 6 -5.54 7.67 -18.52
C LYS A 6 -5.67 7.95 -17.02
N LEU A 7 -6.38 9.01 -16.65
CA LEU A 7 -6.60 9.38 -15.25
C LEU A 7 -7.50 8.36 -14.54
N PHE A 8 -8.59 7.93 -15.18
CA PHE A 8 -9.46 6.89 -14.63
C PHE A 8 -8.78 5.52 -14.53
N ILE A 9 -7.95 5.15 -15.50
CA ILE A 9 -7.16 3.91 -15.46
C ILE A 9 -6.18 3.95 -14.27
N LEU A 10 -5.49 5.08 -14.07
CA LEU A 10 -4.57 5.26 -12.95
C LEU A 10 -5.28 5.17 -11.59
N LEU A 11 -6.44 5.83 -11.46
CA LEU A 11 -7.28 5.76 -10.26
C LEU A 11 -7.75 4.32 -9.97
N GLY A 12 -8.18 3.58 -11.00
CA GLY A 12 -8.60 2.19 -10.85
C GLY A 12 -7.47 1.28 -10.34
N ILE A 13 -6.26 1.45 -10.85
CA ILE A 13 -5.07 0.71 -10.38
C ILE A 13 -4.76 1.06 -8.93
N ILE A 14 -4.84 2.34 -8.55
CA ILE A 14 -4.63 2.78 -7.17
C ILE A 14 -5.66 2.14 -6.22
N PHE A 15 -6.94 2.15 -6.58
CA PHE A 15 -7.99 1.52 -5.76
C PHE A 15 -7.82 0.01 -5.65
N LEU A 16 -7.38 -0.67 -6.71
CA LEU A 16 -7.11 -2.11 -6.68
C LEU A 16 -5.94 -2.43 -5.74
N VAL A 17 -4.86 -1.66 -5.81
CA VAL A 17 -3.71 -1.79 -4.91
C VAL A 17 -4.13 -1.54 -3.45
N ILE A 18 -4.90 -0.48 -3.18
CA ILE A 18 -5.43 -0.20 -1.85
C ILE A 18 -6.34 -1.33 -1.36
N GLY A 19 -7.24 -1.84 -2.20
CA GLY A 19 -8.16 -2.93 -1.84
C GLY A 19 -7.44 -4.24 -1.52
N VAL A 20 -6.40 -4.58 -2.28
CA VAL A 20 -5.53 -5.74 -2.01
C VAL A 20 -4.78 -5.52 -0.70
N ILE A 21 -4.15 -4.35 -0.51
CA ILE A 21 -3.43 -4.03 0.73
C ILE A 21 -4.37 -4.12 1.93
N TRP A 22 -5.57 -3.56 1.84
CA TRP A 22 -6.58 -3.56 2.91
C TRP A 22 -7.09 -4.97 3.24
N SER A 23 -7.15 -5.87 2.24
CA SER A 23 -7.52 -7.26 2.47
C SER A 23 -6.46 -8.07 3.22
N TYR A 24 -5.19 -7.64 3.15
CA TYR A 24 -4.07 -8.33 3.81
C TYR A 24 -3.58 -7.62 5.09
N ILE A 25 -3.91 -6.33 5.29
CA ILE A 25 -3.58 -5.57 6.49
C ILE A 25 -4.26 -6.21 7.72
N GLY A 26 -3.47 -6.65 8.70
CA GLY A 26 -3.95 -7.30 9.93
C GLY A 26 -4.05 -8.83 9.91
N LYS A 27 -3.76 -9.52 8.79
CA LYS A 27 -3.67 -11.01 8.72
C LYS A 27 -2.39 -11.52 8.05
N LEU A 28 -1.39 -10.67 7.87
CA LEU A 28 -0.11 -11.09 7.34
C LEU A 28 0.72 -11.77 8.44
N PRO A 29 1.23 -13.01 8.23
CA PRO A 29 2.19 -13.64 9.14
C PRO A 29 3.46 -12.79 9.16
N GLY A 30 3.64 -11.98 10.22
CA GLY A 30 4.70 -10.97 10.31
C GLY A 30 4.27 -9.67 11.00
N ASP A 31 2.98 -9.37 11.07
CA ASP A 31 2.47 -8.27 11.91
C ASP A 31 2.57 -8.68 13.39
N ILE A 32 3.50 -8.06 14.11
CA ILE A 32 3.73 -8.31 15.53
C ILE A 32 2.50 -7.79 16.27
N THR A 33 1.61 -8.72 16.61
CA THR A 33 0.42 -8.44 17.41
C THR A 33 0.72 -8.84 18.84
N TRP A 34 1.19 -7.88 19.64
CA TRP A 34 1.39 -8.11 21.07
C TRP A 34 0.07 -7.92 21.79
N LYS A 35 -0.51 -9.04 22.27
CA LYS A 35 -1.64 -9.02 23.19
C LYS A 35 -1.15 -9.26 24.61
N LYS A 36 -1.29 -8.25 25.48
CA LYS A 36 -1.08 -8.39 26.92
C LYS A 36 -2.34 -7.89 27.65
N GLY A 37 -3.19 -8.83 28.08
CA GLY A 37 -4.47 -8.51 28.71
C GLY A 37 -5.43 -7.76 27.77
N ASN A 38 -5.90 -6.59 28.20
CA ASN A 38 -6.83 -5.74 27.43
C ASN A 38 -6.15 -4.86 26.36
N VAL A 39 -4.82 -4.87 26.28
CA VAL A 39 -4.07 -4.00 25.38
C VAL A 39 -3.58 -4.81 24.19
N VAL A 40 -3.94 -4.37 22.99
CA VAL A 40 -3.53 -4.95 21.71
C VAL A 40 -2.64 -3.94 21.00
N PHE A 41 -1.35 -4.24 20.89
CA PHE A 41 -0.40 -3.43 20.12
C PHE A 41 -0.16 -4.12 18.78
N HIS A 42 -0.59 -3.47 17.70
CA HIS A 42 -0.37 -3.92 16.33
C HIS A 42 0.80 -3.14 15.74
N PHE A 43 1.88 -3.83 15.36
CA PHE A 43 3.02 -3.20 14.71
C PHE A 43 3.16 -3.71 13.26
N PRO A 44 2.66 -2.95 12.26
CA PRO A 44 2.55 -3.42 10.88
C PRO A 44 3.84 -3.18 10.08
N ILE A 45 4.89 -3.94 10.39
CA ILE A 45 6.23 -3.80 9.79
C ILE A 45 6.19 -4.14 8.30
N VAL A 46 5.62 -5.28 7.95
CA VAL A 46 5.57 -5.79 6.58
C VAL A 46 4.78 -4.84 5.68
N THR A 47 3.65 -4.36 6.19
CA THR A 47 2.81 -3.37 5.53
C THR A 47 3.59 -2.09 5.19
N SER A 48 4.36 -1.58 6.16
CA SER A 48 5.14 -0.35 5.98
C SER A 48 6.22 -0.49 4.91
N ILE A 49 6.88 -1.65 4.85
CA ILE A 49 7.90 -1.97 3.83
C ILE A 49 7.27 -2.04 2.44
N VAL A 50 6.13 -2.71 2.31
CA VAL A 50 5.42 -2.84 1.01
C VAL A 50 4.97 -1.48 0.49
N VAL A 51 4.37 -0.65 1.36
CA VAL A 51 3.96 0.71 0.99
C VAL A 51 5.16 1.54 0.52
N SER A 52 6.29 1.45 1.22
CA SER A 52 7.51 2.16 0.85
C SER A 52 8.01 1.73 -0.53
N LEU A 53 8.07 0.42 -0.79
CA LEU A 53 8.51 -0.13 -2.08
C LEU A 53 7.63 0.35 -3.25
N ILE A 54 6.30 0.36 -3.06
CA ILE A 54 5.34 0.82 -4.06
C ILE A 54 5.55 2.31 -4.35
N LEU A 55 5.67 3.14 -3.31
CA LEU A 55 5.93 4.57 -3.45
C LEU A 55 7.24 4.83 -4.20
N THR A 56 8.31 4.11 -3.86
CA THR A 56 9.60 4.19 -4.55
C THR A 56 9.45 3.82 -6.04
N LEU A 57 8.72 2.75 -6.36
CA LEU A 57 8.51 2.32 -7.74
C LEU A 57 7.68 3.34 -8.54
N LEU A 58 6.65 3.93 -7.91
CA LEU A 58 5.87 5.00 -8.51
C LEU A 58 6.74 6.22 -8.80
N PHE A 59 7.52 6.70 -7.82
CA PHE A 59 8.43 7.83 -8.04
C PHE A 59 9.51 7.52 -9.08
N TYR A 60 10.00 6.28 -9.15
CA TYR A 60 10.95 5.86 -10.17
C TYR A 60 10.34 5.95 -11.57
N ILE A 61 9.12 5.43 -11.76
CA ILE A 61 8.43 5.46 -13.06
C ILE A 61 8.07 6.90 -13.45
N PHE A 62 7.46 7.68 -12.56
CA PHE A 62 7.11 9.07 -12.85
C PHE A 62 8.34 9.96 -13.07
N GLY A 63 9.44 9.72 -12.34
CA GLY A 63 10.70 10.45 -12.50
C GLY A 63 11.44 10.11 -13.79
N LYS A 64 11.29 8.88 -14.32
CA LYS A 64 11.92 8.43 -15.56
C LYS A 64 11.16 8.85 -16.84
N PHE A 65 9.87 9.20 -16.71
CA PHE A 65 9.04 9.66 -17.83
C PHE A 65 9.11 11.18 -18.10
N ARG A 66 10.03 11.88 -17.43
CA ARG A 66 10.40 13.28 -17.70
C ARG A 66 11.74 13.32 -18.43
#